data_AF-A0A8T6SE48-F1
#
_entry.id   AF-A0A8T6SE48-F1
#
_cell.length_a   1.000
_cell.length_b   1.000
_cell.length_c   1.000
_cell.angle_alpha   90.00
_cell.angle_beta   90.00
_cell.angle_gamma   90.00
#
_symmetry.space_group_name_H-M   'P 1'
#
loop_
_entity.id
_entity.type
_entity.pdbx_description
1 polymer ?
#
loop_
_entity_poly.entity_id
_entity_poly.type
_entity_poly.pdbx_seq_one_letter_code
_entity_poly.pdbx_strand_id
1 'polypeptide(L)' 'IIVGATFPEVIKYCKTKTKHNKTSIVTPGIGTQGGDAKTALDAGSDFLIIGRTILGSPSPDVEAKKFQELSLR' A
#
# COMPACT_ATOMS: atom_id res chain seq x y z
N ILE A 1 3.49 11.80 1.78
CA ILE A 1 2.53 11.69 2.89
C ILE A 1 2.27 10.22 3.21
N ILE A 2 1.99 9.92 4.47
CA ILE A 2 1.72 8.55 4.95
C ILE A 2 0.23 8.43 5.25
N VAL A 3 -0.45 7.43 4.68
CA VAL A 3 -1.91 7.24 4.81
C VAL A 3 -2.21 5.77 5.02
N GLY A 4 -3.01 5.41 6.03
CA GLY A 4 -3.30 4.01 6.35
C GLY A 4 -4.13 3.29 5.27
N ALA A 5 -3.76 2.04 4.98
CA ALA A 5 -4.42 1.18 3.99
C ALA A 5 -5.87 0.79 4.33
N THR A 6 -6.25 0.89 5.60
CA THR A 6 -7.59 0.56 6.09
C THR A 6 -8.64 1.59 5.72
N PHE A 7 -8.23 2.73 5.17
CA PHE A 7 -9.10 3.86 4.76
C PHE A 7 -8.81 4.27 3.30
N PRO A 8 -9.18 3.45 2.29
CA PRO A 8 -8.91 3.73 0.89
C PRO A 8 -9.48 5.07 0.38
N GLU A 9 -10.59 5.52 0.95
CA GLU A 9 -11.20 6.82 0.66
C GLU A 9 -10.29 7.99 1.03
N VAL A 10 -9.52 7.86 2.12
CA VAL A 10 -8.54 8.87 2.55
C VAL A 10 -7.34 8.87 1.59
N ILE A 11 -6.89 7.70 1.15
CA ILE A 11 -5.83 7.58 0.13
C ILE A 11 -6.25 8.31 -1.15
N LYS A 12 -7.48 8.04 -1.62
CA LYS A 12 -8.04 8.68 -2.81
C LYS A 12 -8.17 10.19 -2.63
N TYR A 13 -8.69 10.64 -1.49
CA TYR A 13 -8.76 12.06 -1.15
C TYR A 13 -7.38 12.72 -1.23
N CYS A 14 -6.38 12.13 -0.55
CA CYS A 14 -5.02 12.61 -0.57
C CYS A 14 -4.44 12.67 -1.98
N LYS A 15 -4.62 11.62 -2.80
CA LYS A 15 -4.13 11.59 -4.19
C LYS A 15 -4.75 12.69 -5.05
N THR A 16 -6.04 12.98 -4.85
CA THR A 16 -6.68 14.09 -5.57
C THR A 16 -6.10 15.45 -5.18
N LYS A 17 -5.76 15.66 -3.90
CA LYS A 17 -5.18 16.91 -3.40
C LYS A 17 -3.71 17.08 -3.77
N THR A 18 -2.96 15.98 -3.92
CA THR A 18 -1.53 16.00 -4.24
C THR A 18 -1.20 15.82 -5.72
N LYS A 19 -2.20 15.81 -6.60
CA LYS A 19 -2.01 15.57 -8.04
C LYS A 19 -1.02 16.55 -8.70
N HIS A 20 -0.89 17.76 -8.18
CA HIS A 20 -0.08 18.84 -8.79
C HIS A 20 1.30 19.06 -8.17
N ASN A 21 1.61 18.45 -7.01
CA ASN A 21 2.78 18.82 -6.21
C ASN A 21 3.78 17.65 -6.00
N LYS A 22 3.79 16.67 -6.90
CA LYS A 22 4.71 15.50 -6.91
C LYS A 22 4.85 14.78 -5.56
N THR A 23 3.87 14.92 -4.67
CA THR A 23 3.97 14.36 -3.32
C THR A 23 3.58 12.89 -3.35
N SER A 24 4.53 12.00 -3.06
CA SER A 24 4.29 10.56 -2.99
C SER A 24 3.42 10.18 -1.80
N ILE A 25 2.56 9.19 -1.98
CA ILE A 25 1.71 8.57 -0.96
C ILE A 25 2.27 7.19 -0.62
N VAL A 26 2.61 7.02 0.65
CA VAL A 26 3.16 5.77 1.19
C VAL A 26 2.16 5.17 2.17
N THR A 27 1.80 3.91 1.98
CA THR A 27 0.63 3.33 2.63
C THR A 27 0.98 2.15 3.53
N PRO A 28 1.04 2.33 4.86
CA PRO A 28 1.18 1.23 5.82
C PRO A 28 -0.17 0.58 6.13
N GLY A 29 -0.12 -0.60 6.75
CA GLY A 29 -1.32 -1.28 7.24
C GLY A 29 -1.80 -2.43 6.37
N ILE A 30 -1.00 -2.85 5.39
CA ILE A 30 -1.33 -3.99 4.53
C ILE A 30 -1.25 -5.31 5.29
N GLY A 31 -2.18 -6.22 5.02
CA GLY A 31 -2.21 -7.58 5.53
C GLY A 31 -2.66 -7.66 6.99
N THR A 32 -1.75 -7.84 7.94
CA THR A 32 -2.09 -8.13 9.36
C THR A 32 -3.00 -7.07 10.01
N GLN A 33 -2.95 -5.82 9.55
CA GLN A 33 -3.79 -4.73 10.07
C GLN A 33 -5.11 -4.57 9.31
N GLY A 34 -5.40 -5.44 8.34
CA GLY A 34 -6.65 -5.47 7.58
C GLY A 34 -6.65 -4.66 6.28
N GLY A 35 -5.58 -3.92 5.96
CA GLY A 35 -5.48 -3.21 4.70
C GLY A 35 -5.23 -4.13 3.51
N ASP A 36 -5.93 -3.90 2.41
CA ASP A 36 -5.74 -4.63 1.15
C ASP A 36 -4.76 -3.91 0.21
N ALA A 37 -3.77 -4.66 -0.31
CA ALA A 37 -2.73 -4.12 -1.18
C ALA A 37 -3.30 -3.58 -2.50
N LYS A 38 -4.18 -4.35 -3.14
CA LYS A 38 -4.76 -3.99 -4.43
C LYS A 38 -5.63 -2.74 -4.29
N THR A 39 -6.50 -2.72 -3.29
CA THR A 39 -7.37 -1.58 -2.97
C THR A 39 -6.57 -0.31 -2.67
N ALA A 40 -5.49 -0.41 -1.90
CA ALA A 40 -4.61 0.74 -1.60
C ALA A 40 -3.93 1.29 -2.86
N LEU A 41 -3.42 0.42 -3.75
CA LEU A 41 -2.84 0.82 -5.02
C LEU A 41 -3.89 1.43 -5.96
N ASP A 42 -5.08 0.83 -6.05
CA ASP A 42 -6.21 1.30 -6.87
C ASP A 42 -6.70 2.68 -6.37
N ALA A 43 -6.62 2.95 -5.07
CA ALA A 43 -6.95 4.24 -4.47
C ALA A 43 -5.90 5.34 -4.72
N GLY A 44 -4.70 4.99 -5.20
CA GLY A 44 -3.67 5.95 -5.59
C GLY A 44 -2.44 6.00 -4.69
N SER A 45 -2.22 4.96 -3.88
CA SER A 45 -0.94 4.77 -3.18
C SER A 45 0.20 4.62 -4.19
N ASP A 46 1.32 5.28 -3.95
CA ASP A 46 2.53 5.15 -4.77
C ASP A 46 3.44 4.03 -4.25
N PHE A 47 3.47 3.81 -2.93
CA PHE A 47 4.24 2.74 -2.29
C PHE A 47 3.46 2.07 -1.16
N LEU A 48 3.66 0.77 -0.95
CA LEU A 48 3.09 0.03 0.17
C LEU A 48 4.16 -0.21 1.24
N ILE A 49 3.80 -0.08 2.52
CA ILE A 49 4.64 -0.52 3.64
C ILE A 49 4.02 -1.78 4.23
N ILE A 50 4.74 -2.90 4.07
CA ILE A 50 4.28 -4.23 4.46
C ILE A 50 5.34 -4.84 5.39
N GLY A 51 4.96 -5.11 6.63
CA GLY A 51 5.86 -5.62 7.67
C GLY A 51 5.55 -7.07 8.03
N ARG A 52 4.78 -7.27 9.12
CA ARG A 52 4.45 -8.58 9.71
C ARG A 52 3.94 -9.61 8.69
N THR A 53 3.21 -9.19 7.68
CA THR A 53 2.72 -10.11 6.64
C THR A 53 3.86 -10.75 5.84
N ILE A 54 4.91 -9.99 5.51
CA ILE A 54 6.10 -10.52 4.83
C ILE A 54 7.01 -11.20 5.85
N LEU A 55 7.38 -10.50 6.92
CA LEU A 55 8.40 -10.96 7.87
C LEU A 55 7.94 -12.14 8.73
N GLY A 56 6.63 -12.30 8.93
CA GLY A 56 6.04 -13.43 9.66
C GLY A 56 5.63 -14.60 8.77
N SER A 57 5.85 -14.52 7.45
CA SER A 57 5.56 -15.61 6.53
C SER A 57 6.60 -16.73 6.66
N PRO A 58 6.20 -18.01 6.51
CA PRO A 58 7.15 -19.12 6.37
C PRO A 58 8.12 -18.96 5.18
N SER A 59 7.74 -18.17 4.17
CA SER A 59 8.56 -17.87 3.00
C SER A 59 8.46 -16.37 2.68
N PRO A 60 9.27 -15.52 3.34
CA PRO A 60 9.20 -14.06 3.19
C PRO A 60 9.47 -13.57 1.77
N ASP A 61 10.35 -14.26 1.03
CA ASP A 61 10.68 -13.98 -0.37
C ASP A 61 9.48 -14.19 -1.31
N VAL A 62 8.77 -15.31 -1.14
CA VAL A 62 7.55 -15.61 -1.90
C VAL A 62 6.46 -14.60 -1.58
N GLU A 63 6.28 -14.27 -0.30
CA GLU A 63 5.24 -13.33 0.13
C GLU A 63 5.54 -11.90 -0.36
N ALA A 64 6.79 -11.46 -0.31
CA ALA A 64 7.22 -10.19 -0.88
C ALA A 64 6.98 -10.14 -2.40
N LYS A 65 7.27 -11.24 -3.11
CA LYS A 65 7.07 -11.32 -4.56
C LYS A 65 5.59 -11.16 -4.95
N LYS A 66 4.65 -11.73 -4.20
CA LYS A 66 3.21 -11.52 -4.44
C LYS A 66 2.83 -10.04 -4.43
N PHE A 67 3.30 -9.29 -3.43
CA PHE A 67 3.02 -7.85 -3.34
C PHE A 67 3.76 -7.05 -4.42
N GLN A 68 4.97 -7.46 -4.80
CA GLN A 68 5.68 -6.87 -5.93
C GLN A 68 4.88 -7.04 -7.22
N GLU A 69 4.40 -8.25 -7.52
CA GLU A 69 3.60 -8.53 -8.71
C GLU A 69 2.32 -7.69 -8.77
N LEU A 70 1.66 -7.44 -7.63
CA LEU A 70 0.50 -6.53 -7.56
C LEU A 70 0.86 -5.06 -7.84
N SER A 71 2.10 -4.64 -7.56
CA SER A 71 2.57 -3.27 -7.74
C SER A 71 3.09 -2.99 -9.17
N LEU A 72 3.42 -4.04 -9.93
CA LEU A 72 3.80 -3.94 -11.33
C LEU A 72 2.53 -3.71 -12.16
N ARG A 73 2.32 -2.46 -12.56
CA ARG A 73 1.25 -2.01 -13.46
C ARG A 73 1.81 -1.60 -14.80
#